data_AF-A0A1E5SQK2-F1
#
_entry.id   AF-A0A1E5SQK2-F1
#
_cell.length_a   1.000
_cell.length_b   1.000
_cell.length_c   1.000
_cell.angle_alpha   90.00
_cell.angle_beta   90.00
_cell.angle_gamma   90.00
#
_symmetry.space_group_name_H-M   'P 1'
#
loop_
_entity.id
_entity.type
_entity.pdbx_description
1 polymer ?
#
loop_
_entity_poly.entity_id
_entity_poly.type
_entity_poly.pdbx_seq_one_letter_code
_entity_poly.pdbx_strand_id
1 'polypeptide(L)'
;MKNQTTIGKWALIVIALFALNMSPLAQNAYTVAGVSDSRNTQDIAKLPKMERDIIILQNVLNDLFSQGNRFYSASRGAKGIYVPGKGVIFNFGSASRSSYDVIFAEEIIASQNVSKEAKDEQTADEKNKEKEDKIKSLSKDFLVNYGSILSDLKAGEKVMLNVNYSTLRPTKSGQNGVTVQGGSNIIYHGGGKTDKKRMVSSIDFSTITSYLNGKTSLQAANSAIVQRNVESEINSVPDAKIMAGILDDLFQSNFDGIYRRSGKTNWTYFEGFGLMFDMNLTGARGGVRFLSADAVTVTGVRASSNDEKNKEVEEANKKVEENFDDLIELVKESLVTYGRTLRSVKSDEVVILNLNLGSAFRKTKLPKAIRLQVTKSQIEAYSRGQKSIDQLKKEIDITTLKASTGSFSHSGFPEAIVYETAPDHEDHPVEVIGHTSPKKKSN
;
A
#
# COMPACT_ATOMS: atom_id res chain seq x y z
N MET A 1 41.88 28.26 52.85
CA MET A 1 41.55 27.89 51.46
C MET A 1 41.14 26.43 51.43
N LYS A 2 40.16 26.08 50.57
CA LYS A 2 39.55 24.76 50.29
C LYS A 2 38.17 24.51 50.93
N ASN A 3 37.20 25.13 50.27
CA ASN A 3 35.95 24.58 49.71
C ASN A 3 35.17 23.55 50.54
N GLN A 4 34.10 24.08 51.13
CA GLN A 4 32.87 23.37 51.45
C GLN A 4 32.10 23.08 50.15
N THR A 5 31.62 21.86 49.98
CA THR A 5 30.47 21.57 49.12
C THR A 5 29.52 20.63 49.85
N THR A 6 28.44 21.26 50.30
CA THR A 6 27.30 20.69 50.99
C THR A 6 26.46 19.89 49.98
N ILE A 7 26.34 18.58 50.18
CA ILE A 7 25.41 17.72 49.44
C ILE A 7 24.03 17.95 50.04
N GLY A 8 23.19 18.67 49.31
CA GLY A 8 21.81 18.98 49.67
C GLY A 8 20.93 17.74 49.60
N LYS A 9 20.35 17.38 50.75
CA LYS A 9 19.18 16.52 50.88
C LYS A 9 17.94 17.24 50.34
N TRP A 10 17.29 16.73 49.31
CA TRP A 10 15.84 16.84 49.07
C TRP A 10 15.42 15.75 48.07
N ALA A 11 15.04 14.59 48.58
CA ALA A 11 14.33 13.57 47.81
C ALA A 11 13.31 12.94 48.76
N LEU A 12 12.09 13.48 48.77
CA LEU A 12 10.93 12.82 49.35
C LEU A 12 9.65 13.56 48.89
N ILE A 13 8.71 12.76 48.39
CA ILE A 13 7.26 13.00 48.29
C ILE A 13 6.80 13.87 47.11
N VAL A 14 6.39 13.22 46.00
CA VAL A 14 5.03 13.30 45.44
C VAL A 14 4.74 11.97 44.73
N ILE A 15 4.25 10.98 45.48
CA ILE A 15 3.48 9.83 44.95
C ILE A 15 2.05 10.04 45.46
N ALA A 16 1.08 9.74 44.60
CA ALA A 16 -0.37 9.93 44.77
C ALA A 16 -0.91 11.27 44.24
N LEU A 17 -1.27 11.27 42.95
CA LEU A 17 -2.45 11.93 42.37
C LEU A 17 -2.48 11.71 40.84
N PHE A 18 -2.68 10.45 40.40
CA PHE A 18 -3.13 10.15 39.02
C PHE A 18 -3.83 8.78 38.98
N ALA A 19 -4.68 8.52 39.97
CA ALA A 19 -5.71 7.50 39.90
C ALA A 19 -7.02 8.22 40.21
N LEU A 20 -7.85 8.42 39.18
CA LEU A 20 -9.30 8.70 39.18
C LEU A 20 -9.65 9.53 37.93
N ASN A 21 -9.89 8.83 36.82
CA ASN A 21 -10.85 9.11 35.75
C ASN A 21 -10.49 8.31 34.50
N MET A 22 -10.60 6.98 34.59
CA MET A 22 -10.84 6.15 33.42
C MET A 22 -12.09 5.32 33.71
N SER A 23 -13.23 5.88 33.33
CA SER A 23 -14.48 5.14 33.21
C SER A 23 -14.29 4.03 32.17
N PRO A 24 -14.80 2.81 32.41
CA PRO A 24 -14.79 1.78 31.39
C PRO A 24 -15.89 2.10 30.39
N LEU A 25 -15.55 2.86 29.33
CA LEU A 25 -16.36 2.79 28.12
C LEU A 25 -16.16 1.38 27.57
N ALA A 26 -17.22 0.57 27.66
CA ALA A 26 -17.33 -0.70 27.01
C ALA A 26 -16.85 -0.54 25.56
N GLN A 27 -15.74 -1.21 25.23
CA GLN A 27 -15.21 -1.26 23.87
C GLN A 27 -16.22 -2.05 23.04
N ASN A 28 -17.16 -1.35 22.42
CA ASN A 28 -17.87 -1.90 21.27
C ASN A 28 -16.78 -2.27 20.25
N ALA A 29 -16.65 -3.56 19.97
CA ALA A 29 -15.73 -4.06 18.96
C ALA A 29 -16.15 -3.46 17.61
N TYR A 30 -15.51 -2.38 17.20
CA TYR A 30 -15.71 -1.81 15.88
C TYR A 30 -15.19 -2.83 14.86
N THR A 31 -16.09 -3.53 14.20
CA THR A 31 -15.77 -4.29 12.99
C THR A 31 -15.48 -3.27 11.89
N VAL A 32 -14.21 -2.93 11.70
CA VAL A 32 -13.80 -2.14 10.54
C VAL A 32 -13.93 -3.04 9.31
N ALA A 33 -14.95 -2.79 8.50
CA ALA A 33 -15.15 -3.47 7.24
C ALA A 33 -14.03 -3.05 6.27
N GLY A 34 -12.98 -3.86 6.18
CA GLY A 34 -11.97 -3.69 5.15
C GLY A 34 -12.61 -3.79 3.78
N VAL A 35 -12.31 -2.84 2.89
CA VAL A 35 -12.74 -2.84 1.48
C VAL A 35 -12.01 -3.96 0.74
N SER A 36 -12.48 -5.18 0.97
CA SER A 36 -12.01 -6.42 0.37
C SER A 36 -13.24 -7.16 -0.08
N ASP A 37 -13.59 -6.97 -1.34
CA ASP A 37 -14.68 -7.64 -2.05
C ASP A 37 -14.42 -9.15 -2.14
N SER A 38 -14.79 -9.86 -1.06
CA SER A 38 -15.19 -11.27 -0.94
C SER A 38 -15.12 -11.71 0.53
N ARG A 39 -16.25 -11.57 1.25
CA ARG A 39 -16.82 -12.39 2.36
C ARG A 39 -15.91 -13.06 3.40
N ASN A 40 -14.68 -12.62 3.62
CA ASN A 40 -13.90 -12.96 4.81
C ASN A 40 -13.56 -11.65 5.50
N THR A 41 -14.48 -11.16 6.35
CA THR A 41 -14.18 -10.14 7.36
C THR A 41 -13.08 -10.72 8.24
N GLN A 42 -11.85 -10.33 7.97
CA GLN A 42 -10.74 -10.69 8.83
C GLN A 42 -10.97 -9.98 10.16
N ASP A 43 -11.14 -10.76 11.22
CA ASP A 43 -11.26 -10.22 12.57
C ASP A 43 -9.93 -9.55 12.94
N ILE A 44 -9.90 -8.22 12.80
CA ILE A 44 -8.72 -7.39 13.00
C ILE A 44 -8.21 -7.51 14.44
N ALA A 45 -9.09 -7.82 15.40
CA ALA A 45 -8.71 -7.97 16.81
C ALA A 45 -7.77 -9.17 17.05
N LYS A 46 -7.76 -10.17 16.16
CA LYS A 46 -6.90 -11.35 16.25
C LYS A 46 -5.53 -11.15 15.61
N LEU A 47 -5.30 -10.03 14.96
CA LEU A 47 -4.02 -9.74 14.32
C LEU A 47 -3.00 -9.24 15.34
N PRO A 48 -1.70 -9.49 15.11
CA PRO A 48 -0.65 -8.77 15.79
C PRO A 48 -0.90 -7.26 15.72
N LYS A 49 -0.63 -6.54 16.81
CA LYS A 49 -0.93 -5.11 16.95
C LYS A 49 -0.41 -4.29 15.76
N MET A 50 0.86 -4.44 15.40
CA MET A 50 1.45 -3.75 14.24
C MET A 50 0.67 -4.00 12.93
N GLU A 51 0.24 -5.23 12.65
CA GLU A 51 -0.54 -5.54 11.45
C GLU A 51 -1.93 -4.90 11.47
N ARG A 52 -2.60 -4.94 12.62
CA ARG A 52 -3.86 -4.24 12.83
C ARG A 52 -3.71 -2.74 12.59
N ASP A 53 -2.71 -2.13 13.19
CA ASP A 53 -2.47 -0.69 13.12
C ASP A 53 -2.17 -0.27 11.66
N ILE A 54 -1.43 -1.10 10.92
CA ILE A 54 -1.23 -0.93 9.47
C ILE A 54 -2.54 -1.01 8.68
N ILE A 55 -3.43 -1.96 8.99
CA ILE A 55 -4.73 -2.10 8.30
C ILE A 55 -5.62 -0.88 8.59
N ILE A 56 -5.64 -0.40 9.83
CA ILE A 56 -6.37 0.82 10.20
C ILE A 56 -5.87 2.00 9.36
N LEU A 57 -4.54 2.16 9.27
CA LEU A 57 -3.94 3.24 8.48
C LEU A 57 -4.15 3.10 6.97
N GLN A 58 -4.26 1.88 6.45
CA GLN A 58 -4.65 1.68 5.05
C GLN A 58 -6.05 2.24 4.80
N ASN A 59 -7.01 2.00 5.70
CA ASN A 59 -8.37 2.51 5.58
C ASN A 59 -8.39 4.03 5.69
N VAL A 60 -7.69 4.61 6.68
CA VAL A 60 -7.54 6.06 6.80
C VAL A 60 -6.96 6.66 5.52
N LEU A 61 -5.92 6.04 4.94
CA LEU A 61 -5.31 6.53 3.71
C LEU A 61 -6.28 6.44 2.52
N ASN A 62 -7.09 5.38 2.43
CA ASN A 62 -8.14 5.27 1.42
C ASN A 62 -9.20 6.35 1.58
N ASP A 63 -9.62 6.64 2.82
CA ASP A 63 -10.61 7.66 3.13
C ASP A 63 -10.05 9.06 2.81
N LEU A 64 -8.83 9.38 3.25
CA LEU A 64 -8.17 10.66 2.97
C LEU A 64 -8.04 10.95 1.47
N PHE A 65 -7.77 9.92 0.66
CA PHE A 65 -7.62 10.08 -0.79
C PHE A 65 -8.94 9.94 -1.56
N SER A 66 -10.03 9.49 -0.92
CA SER A 66 -11.37 9.39 -1.54
C SER A 66 -12.30 10.55 -1.14
N GLN A 67 -12.14 11.10 0.06
CA GLN A 67 -12.96 12.21 0.55
C GLN A 67 -12.62 13.50 -0.20
N GLY A 68 -13.63 14.07 -0.85
CA GLY A 68 -13.58 15.41 -1.45
C GLY A 68 -12.82 15.54 -2.77
N ASN A 69 -12.38 14.45 -3.40
CA ASN A 69 -11.66 14.50 -4.69
C ASN A 69 -12.01 13.32 -5.59
N ARG A 70 -12.24 13.60 -6.87
CA ARG A 70 -12.31 12.57 -7.92
C ARG A 70 -10.93 11.98 -8.24
N PHE A 71 -10.17 11.59 -7.24
CA PHE A 71 -9.03 10.69 -7.43
C PHE A 71 -9.59 9.30 -7.70
N TYR A 72 -9.68 8.92 -8.97
CA TYR A 72 -10.02 7.54 -9.30
C TYR A 72 -8.77 6.70 -9.09
N SER A 73 -8.75 5.98 -7.97
CA SER A 73 -7.86 4.83 -7.80
C SER A 73 -8.65 3.60 -8.19
N ALA A 74 -8.36 3.05 -9.38
CA ALA A 74 -8.87 1.74 -9.77
C ALA A 74 -8.08 0.59 -9.11
N SER A 75 -7.10 0.92 -8.26
CA SER A 75 -6.37 -0.04 -7.45
C SER A 75 -7.05 -0.26 -6.10
N ARG A 76 -6.86 -1.44 -5.49
CA ARG A 76 -7.47 -1.91 -4.23
C ARG A 76 -6.97 -1.17 -2.97
N GLY A 77 -6.91 0.15 -3.03
CA GLY A 77 -6.51 1.00 -1.92
C GLY A 77 -5.02 0.92 -1.55
N ALA A 78 -4.71 1.56 -0.44
CA ALA A 78 -3.43 1.58 0.25
C ALA A 78 -2.95 0.19 0.65
N LYS A 79 -1.65 -0.05 0.54
CA LYS A 79 -0.98 -1.25 1.08
C LYS A 79 0.19 -0.86 1.95
N GLY A 80 0.14 -1.31 3.20
CA GLY A 80 1.18 -1.10 4.20
C GLY A 80 2.02 -2.35 4.45
N ILE A 81 3.31 -2.16 4.70
CA ILE A 81 4.28 -3.22 4.96
C ILE A 81 5.19 -2.77 6.09
N TYR A 82 5.29 -3.56 7.17
CA TYR A 82 6.33 -3.39 8.18
C TYR A 82 7.61 -4.08 7.74
N VAL A 83 8.73 -3.36 7.83
CA VAL A 83 10.09 -3.86 7.61
C VAL A 83 10.84 -3.73 8.94
N PRO A 84 11.14 -4.85 9.63
CA PRO A 84 11.76 -4.82 10.95
C PRO A 84 13.05 -4.00 11.01
N GLY A 85 13.13 -3.08 11.97
CA GLY A 85 14.28 -2.20 12.16
C GLY A 85 14.37 -1.02 11.20
N LYS A 86 13.42 -0.91 10.24
CA LYS A 86 13.36 0.21 9.28
C LYS A 86 12.06 1.01 9.39
N GLY A 87 10.95 0.35 9.67
CA GLY A 87 9.65 0.98 9.89
C GLY A 87 8.58 0.52 8.90
N VAL A 88 7.64 1.40 8.55
CA VAL A 88 6.47 1.03 7.73
C VAL A 88 6.48 1.77 6.39
N ILE A 89 6.19 1.03 5.32
CA ILE A 89 5.99 1.56 3.96
C ILE A 89 4.52 1.41 3.58
N PHE A 90 3.87 2.53 3.26
CA PHE A 90 2.57 2.57 2.60
C PHE A 90 2.73 2.85 1.11
N ASN A 91 2.02 2.11 0.28
CA ASN A 91 1.95 2.30 -1.17
C ASN A 91 0.49 2.56 -1.56
N PHE A 92 0.25 3.67 -2.25
CA PHE A 92 -1.04 4.09 -2.77
C PHE A 92 -0.95 4.23 -4.30
N GLY A 93 -1.98 3.75 -5.01
CA GLY A 93 -1.98 3.75 -6.49
C GLY A 93 -1.03 2.72 -7.12
N SER A 94 -0.61 1.68 -6.39
CA SER A 94 0.22 0.61 -6.96
C SER A 94 -0.67 -0.48 -7.58
N ALA A 95 -0.86 -0.43 -8.89
CA ALA A 95 -1.30 -1.60 -9.65
C ALA A 95 -0.39 -1.90 -10.84
N SER A 96 -0.20 -3.21 -11.03
CA SER A 96 0.58 -3.83 -12.09
C SER A 96 0.21 -3.31 -13.47
N ARG A 97 1.21 -2.73 -14.17
CA ARG A 97 1.44 -2.57 -15.63
C ARG A 97 0.35 -2.05 -16.57
N SER A 98 -0.92 -2.08 -16.19
CA SER A 98 -2.03 -1.61 -16.99
C SER A 98 -2.94 -0.77 -16.10
N SER A 99 -2.77 0.54 -16.22
CA SER A 99 -3.83 1.55 -16.07
C SER A 99 -4.43 1.91 -14.70
N TYR A 100 -3.84 1.58 -13.55
CA TYR A 100 -4.41 2.03 -12.26
C TYR A 100 -3.42 2.81 -11.40
N ASP A 101 -3.15 4.04 -11.82
CA ASP A 101 -2.53 5.08 -11.00
C ASP A 101 -3.65 5.93 -10.37
N VAL A 102 -3.32 6.83 -9.44
CA VAL A 102 -4.24 7.92 -9.10
C VAL A 102 -4.42 8.77 -10.37
N ILE A 103 -5.61 8.69 -10.97
CA ILE A 103 -5.95 9.47 -12.17
C ILE A 103 -6.56 10.80 -11.70
N PHE A 104 -6.00 11.90 -12.18
CA PHE A 104 -6.59 13.22 -12.05
C PHE A 104 -7.82 13.29 -12.99
N ALA A 105 -8.96 12.74 -12.57
CA ALA A 105 -10.10 12.55 -13.47
C ALA A 105 -11.00 13.78 -13.64
N GLU A 106 -10.64 14.91 -13.03
CA GLU A 106 -11.67 15.87 -12.62
C GLU A 106 -12.19 16.79 -13.74
N GLU A 107 -11.61 16.83 -14.94
CA GLU A 107 -12.00 17.85 -15.93
C GLU A 107 -12.32 17.35 -17.33
N ILE A 108 -12.50 16.05 -17.50
CA ILE A 108 -13.02 15.54 -18.76
C ILE A 108 -14.55 15.75 -18.87
N ILE A 109 -15.25 15.95 -17.75
CA ILE A 109 -16.71 16.14 -17.72
C ILE A 109 -17.11 17.61 -17.96
N ALA A 110 -16.27 18.57 -17.56
CA ALA A 110 -16.60 20.00 -17.70
C ALA A 110 -16.49 20.51 -19.14
N SER A 111 -15.70 19.88 -20.02
CA SER A 111 -15.50 20.35 -21.39
C SER A 111 -16.68 20.10 -22.34
N GLN A 112 -17.77 19.45 -21.90
CA GLN A 112 -18.96 19.24 -22.74
C GLN A 112 -20.12 20.18 -22.44
N ASN A 113 -20.14 20.86 -21.28
CA ASN A 113 -21.27 21.74 -20.91
C ASN A 113 -20.88 23.21 -20.66
N VAL A 114 -19.60 23.58 -20.75
CA VAL A 114 -19.20 24.99 -20.66
C VAL A 114 -19.42 25.65 -22.01
N SER A 115 -20.60 26.26 -22.11
CA SER A 115 -20.90 27.41 -22.97
C SER A 115 -19.70 28.36 -23.07
N LYS A 116 -19.52 28.95 -24.25
CA LYS A 116 -18.44 29.83 -24.74
C LYS A 116 -18.02 31.04 -23.88
N GLU A 117 -18.39 31.13 -22.61
CA GLU A 117 -18.18 32.29 -21.75
C GLU A 117 -17.66 31.87 -20.37
N ALA A 118 -16.37 31.55 -20.27
CA ALA A 118 -15.58 31.73 -19.04
C ALA A 118 -14.08 31.69 -19.36
N LYS A 119 -13.44 32.85 -19.20
CA LYS A 119 -12.01 33.10 -19.35
C LYS A 119 -11.28 32.72 -18.06
N ASP A 120 -10.82 31.48 -17.96
CA ASP A 120 -9.61 31.12 -17.20
C ASP A 120 -9.29 29.66 -17.54
N GLU A 121 -8.72 29.46 -18.72
CA GLU A 121 -8.30 28.14 -19.18
C GLU A 121 -6.98 27.80 -18.49
N GLN A 122 -7.06 27.35 -17.23
CA GLN A 122 -5.91 26.81 -16.51
C GLN A 122 -5.25 25.72 -17.35
N THR A 123 -3.94 25.84 -17.54
CA THR A 123 -3.15 24.91 -18.34
C THR A 123 -3.09 23.53 -17.67
N ALA A 124 -2.84 22.47 -18.45
CA ALA A 124 -2.66 21.12 -17.90
C ALA A 124 -1.54 21.07 -16.85
N ASP A 125 -0.50 21.90 -17.01
CA ASP A 125 0.63 21.99 -16.07
C ASP A 125 0.24 22.63 -14.74
N GLU A 126 -0.56 23.70 -14.76
CA GLU A 126 -1.10 24.33 -13.55
C GLU A 126 -1.98 23.34 -12.76
N LYS A 127 -2.85 22.61 -13.46
CA LYS A 127 -3.72 21.58 -12.86
C LYS A 127 -2.91 20.41 -12.30
N ASN A 128 -1.91 19.94 -13.03
CA ASN A 128 -1.00 18.91 -12.55
C ASN A 128 -0.30 19.38 -11.27
N LYS A 129 0.18 20.63 -11.23
CA LYS A 129 0.84 21.20 -10.06
C LYS A 129 -0.11 21.30 -8.87
N GLU A 130 -1.33 21.77 -9.06
CA GLU A 130 -2.35 21.83 -8.01
C GLU A 130 -2.62 20.44 -7.42
N LYS A 131 -2.80 19.43 -8.28
CA LYS A 131 -3.03 18.05 -7.83
C LYS A 131 -1.80 17.44 -7.15
N GLU A 132 -0.59 17.73 -7.63
CA GLU A 132 0.66 17.35 -6.97
C GLU A 132 0.78 17.99 -5.57
N ASP A 133 0.50 19.30 -5.45
CA ASP A 133 0.50 20.01 -4.16
C ASP A 133 -0.58 19.45 -3.21
N LYS A 134 -1.71 18.99 -3.75
CA LYS A 134 -2.74 18.30 -2.98
C LYS A 134 -2.28 16.94 -2.45
N ILE A 135 -1.70 16.09 -3.30
CA ILE A 135 -1.09 14.82 -2.87
C ILE A 135 -0.03 15.09 -1.79
N LYS A 136 0.76 16.14 -1.98
CA LYS A 136 1.79 16.56 -1.02
C LYS A 136 1.18 16.92 0.33
N SER A 137 0.10 17.70 0.33
CA SER A 137 -0.62 18.10 1.54
C SER A 137 -1.23 16.90 2.27
N LEU A 138 -1.97 16.04 1.56
CA LEU A 138 -2.55 14.81 2.11
C LEU A 138 -1.49 13.86 2.66
N SER A 139 -0.33 13.78 2.00
CA SER A 139 0.78 12.97 2.49
C SER A 139 1.34 13.49 3.81
N LYS A 140 1.42 14.81 3.99
CA LYS A 140 1.86 15.41 5.26
C LYS A 140 0.85 15.19 6.37
N ASP A 141 -0.42 15.42 6.07
CA ASP A 141 -1.53 15.19 6.98
C ASP A 141 -1.57 13.74 7.47
N PHE A 142 -1.50 12.78 6.54
CA PHE A 142 -1.42 11.35 6.84
C PHE A 142 -0.24 11.02 7.78
N LEU A 143 0.97 11.42 7.40
CA LEU A 143 2.19 11.04 8.13
C LEU A 143 2.26 11.63 9.54
N VAL A 144 1.83 12.88 9.73
CA VAL A 144 1.94 13.56 11.02
C VAL A 144 0.79 13.22 11.95
N ASN A 145 -0.44 13.23 11.44
CA ASN A 145 -1.62 13.10 12.29
C ASN A 145 -1.99 11.63 12.57
N TYR A 146 -1.66 10.72 11.65
CA TYR A 146 -2.05 9.32 11.78
C TYR A 146 -0.85 8.37 11.97
N GLY A 147 0.37 8.77 11.60
CA GLY A 147 1.56 7.94 11.78
C GLY A 147 1.82 7.50 13.25
N SER A 148 1.26 8.23 14.21
CA SER A 148 1.28 7.92 15.65
C SER A 148 0.61 6.60 16.04
N ILE A 149 -0.35 6.13 15.22
CA ILE A 149 -1.07 4.87 15.45
C ILE A 149 -0.09 3.68 15.46
N LEU A 150 1.04 3.79 14.74
CA LEU A 150 2.12 2.81 14.69
C LEU A 150 2.99 2.82 15.97
N SER A 151 2.35 2.74 17.12
CA SER A 151 2.97 2.88 18.45
C SER A 151 4.01 1.80 18.79
N ASP A 152 4.05 0.69 18.05
CA ASP A 152 5.05 -0.38 18.19
C ASP A 152 6.36 -0.07 17.43
N LEU A 153 6.42 1.04 16.68
CA LEU A 153 7.64 1.47 16.01
C LEU A 153 8.71 1.93 17.01
N LYS A 154 9.95 1.52 16.75
CA LYS A 154 11.12 1.84 17.56
C LYS A 154 11.69 3.20 17.17
N ALA A 155 12.44 3.79 18.10
CA ALA A 155 13.27 4.95 17.78
C ALA A 155 14.29 4.58 16.68
N GLY A 156 14.36 5.39 15.63
CA GLY A 156 15.19 5.13 14.44
C GLY A 156 14.45 4.47 13.28
N GLU A 157 13.23 3.98 13.48
CA GLU A 157 12.36 3.56 12.39
C GLU A 157 11.61 4.77 11.78
N LYS A 158 11.21 4.67 10.52
CA LYS A 158 10.51 5.72 9.77
C LYS A 158 9.19 5.24 9.17
N VAL A 159 8.28 6.17 8.93
CA VAL A 159 7.04 5.94 8.19
C VAL A 159 7.21 6.54 6.80
N MET A 160 6.97 5.75 5.76
CA MET A 160 7.06 6.16 4.35
C MET A 160 5.72 5.98 3.65
N LEU A 161 5.33 6.95 2.84
CA LEU A 161 4.18 6.91 1.96
C LEU A 161 4.64 7.13 0.51
N ASN A 162 4.29 6.18 -0.35
CA ASN A 162 4.51 6.24 -1.79
C ASN A 162 3.16 6.39 -2.49
N VAL A 163 3.02 7.44 -3.29
CA VAL A 163 1.81 7.70 -4.08
C VAL A 163 2.18 7.68 -5.56
N ASN A 164 1.69 6.68 -6.28
CA ASN A 164 1.82 6.62 -7.74
C ASN A 164 0.66 7.39 -8.38
N TYR A 165 0.98 8.30 -9.30
CA TYR A 165 0.00 9.13 -9.99
C TYR A 165 0.39 9.33 -11.46
N SER A 166 -0.59 9.64 -12.29
CA SER A 166 -0.41 9.98 -13.70
C SER A 166 -0.80 11.44 -13.91
N THR A 167 0.05 12.20 -14.58
CA THR A 167 -0.25 13.61 -14.91
C THR A 167 -1.17 13.70 -16.13
N LEU A 168 -2.00 14.74 -16.15
CA LEU A 168 -2.73 15.17 -17.33
C LEU A 168 -1.74 15.55 -18.44
N ARG A 169 -2.04 15.15 -19.66
CA ARG A 169 -1.25 15.58 -20.83
C ARG A 169 -1.89 16.79 -21.46
N PRO A 170 -1.10 17.78 -21.92
CA PRO A 170 -1.64 18.81 -22.78
C PRO A 170 -2.20 18.14 -24.04
N THR A 171 -3.50 18.28 -24.27
CA THR A 171 -4.15 17.81 -25.49
C THR A 171 -3.56 18.56 -26.68
N LYS A 172 -2.73 17.90 -27.48
CA LYS A 172 -2.37 18.43 -28.79
C LYS A 172 -3.65 18.43 -29.63
N SER A 173 -4.13 19.62 -29.97
CA SER A 173 -5.28 19.82 -30.85
C SER A 173 -5.13 18.93 -32.10
N GLY A 174 -6.07 17.98 -32.31
CA GLY A 174 -6.14 17.16 -33.53
C GLY A 174 -6.02 15.62 -33.38
N GLN A 175 -5.80 15.05 -32.19
CA GLN A 175 -5.65 13.59 -32.01
C GLN A 175 -6.64 12.95 -31.01
N ASN A 176 -7.88 13.42 -30.95
CA ASN A 176 -8.88 12.86 -30.03
C ASN A 176 -9.73 11.78 -30.71
N GLY A 177 -9.35 10.51 -30.51
CA GLY A 177 -10.27 9.38 -30.65
C GLY A 177 -11.09 9.21 -29.38
N VAL A 178 -12.17 9.99 -29.22
CA VAL A 178 -13.16 9.75 -28.16
C VAL A 178 -14.14 8.70 -28.69
N THR A 179 -14.10 7.49 -28.14
CA THR A 179 -15.13 6.48 -28.40
C THR A 179 -16.15 6.53 -27.27
N VAL A 180 -17.36 7.01 -27.58
CA VAL A 180 -18.52 6.97 -26.68
C VAL A 180 -19.26 5.66 -26.94
N GLN A 181 -19.36 4.79 -25.95
CA GLN A 181 -20.16 3.57 -26.05
C GLN A 181 -21.09 3.44 -24.84
N GLY A 182 -22.41 3.60 -25.06
CA GLY A 182 -23.45 3.15 -24.13
C GLY A 182 -23.89 4.12 -23.01
N GLY A 183 -24.21 5.38 -23.34
CA GLY A 183 -24.98 6.26 -22.43
C GLY A 183 -24.28 6.73 -21.15
N SER A 184 -23.05 6.28 -20.91
CA SER A 184 -22.14 6.77 -19.89
C SER A 184 -20.88 7.30 -20.58
N ASN A 185 -20.55 8.57 -20.34
CA ASN A 185 -19.38 9.21 -20.92
C ASN A 185 -18.11 8.74 -20.19
N ILE A 186 -17.67 7.52 -20.47
CA ILE A 186 -16.35 7.04 -20.05
C ILE A 186 -15.37 7.37 -21.18
N ILE A 187 -14.57 8.43 -21.00
CA ILE A 187 -13.47 8.72 -21.92
C ILE A 187 -12.34 7.75 -21.60
N TYR A 188 -12.18 6.76 -22.47
CA TYR A 188 -10.97 5.96 -22.53
C TYR A 188 -9.90 6.78 -23.25
N HIS A 189 -8.94 7.35 -22.51
CA HIS A 189 -7.67 7.71 -23.13
C HIS A 189 -6.98 6.42 -23.56
N GLY A 190 -7.19 6.04 -24.82
CA GLY A 190 -6.64 4.83 -25.40
C GLY A 190 -5.12 4.80 -25.28
N GLY A 191 -4.59 3.81 -24.56
CA GLY A 191 -3.26 3.21 -24.73
C GLY A 191 -2.00 4.10 -24.69
N GLY A 192 -2.12 5.42 -24.57
CA GLY A 192 -1.00 6.34 -24.51
C GLY A 192 -0.24 6.09 -23.21
N LYS A 193 1.09 5.92 -23.30
CA LYS A 193 1.99 5.83 -22.14
C LYS A 193 1.70 7.01 -21.21
N THR A 194 0.97 6.87 -20.11
CA THR A 194 0.82 7.99 -19.17
C THR A 194 2.18 8.33 -18.57
N ASP A 195 2.44 9.61 -18.29
CA ASP A 195 3.67 10.03 -17.62
C ASP A 195 3.53 9.69 -16.14
N LYS A 196 3.87 8.44 -15.82
CA LYS A 196 3.78 7.90 -14.47
C LYS A 196 4.84 8.54 -13.59
N LYS A 197 4.38 9.16 -12.52
CA LYS A 197 5.22 9.72 -11.46
C LYS A 197 4.91 9.05 -10.14
N ARG A 198 5.88 9.10 -9.23
CA ARG A 198 5.70 8.64 -7.86
C ARG A 198 6.18 9.71 -6.89
N MET A 199 5.32 10.12 -5.98
CA MET A 199 5.70 10.93 -4.83
C MET A 199 6.08 10.01 -3.68
N VAL A 200 7.26 10.22 -3.10
CA VAL A 200 7.73 9.52 -1.90
C VAL A 200 7.83 10.54 -0.79
N SER A 201 7.08 10.34 0.29
CA SER A 201 7.14 11.14 1.52
C SER A 201 7.56 10.25 2.68
N SER A 202 8.47 10.71 3.54
CA SER A 202 8.87 9.96 4.73
C SER A 202 9.19 10.84 5.93
N ILE A 203 8.96 10.32 7.13
CA ILE A 203 9.25 10.98 8.40
C ILE A 203 9.77 9.96 9.43
N ASP A 204 10.74 10.37 10.24
CA ASP A 204 11.24 9.55 11.35
C ASP A 204 10.20 9.45 12.46
N PHE A 205 10.03 8.25 13.04
CA PHE A 205 9.04 8.01 14.08
C PHE A 205 9.32 8.82 15.36
N SER A 206 10.59 9.11 15.65
CA SER A 206 10.98 10.00 16.76
C SER A 206 10.45 11.42 16.60
N THR A 207 10.32 11.91 15.36
CA THR A 207 9.78 13.24 15.07
C THR A 207 8.27 13.27 15.29
N ILE A 208 7.55 12.24 14.84
CA ILE A 208 6.11 12.06 15.14
C ILE A 208 5.91 12.06 16.66
N THR A 209 6.69 11.24 17.38
CA THR A 209 6.60 11.14 18.84
C THR A 209 6.92 12.47 19.54
N SER A 210 7.89 13.24 19.04
CA SER A 210 8.24 14.54 19.61
C SER A 210 7.12 15.56 19.42
N TYR A 211 6.44 15.52 18.27
CA TYR A 211 5.28 16.37 17.99
C TYR A 211 4.11 16.05 18.92
N LEU A 212 3.72 14.77 19.05
CA LEU A 212 2.62 14.36 19.92
C LEU A 212 2.84 14.72 21.39
N ASN A 213 4.09 14.67 21.84
CA ASN A 213 4.47 15.03 23.20
C ASN A 213 4.64 16.55 23.40
N GLY A 214 4.30 17.38 22.40
CA GLY A 214 4.42 18.84 22.45
C GLY A 214 5.85 19.37 22.46
N LYS A 215 6.86 18.52 22.20
CA LYS A 215 8.28 18.95 22.17
C LYS A 215 8.63 19.71 20.90
N THR A 216 7.92 19.44 19.81
CA THR A 216 8.08 20.14 18.53
C THR A 216 6.73 20.63 18.03
N SER A 217 6.71 21.74 17.30
CA SER A 217 5.48 22.26 16.69
C SER A 217 5.05 21.43 15.47
N LEU A 218 3.79 21.57 15.06
CA LEU A 218 3.27 20.96 13.82
C LEU A 218 4.08 21.42 12.59
N GLN A 219 4.48 22.69 12.54
CA GLN A 219 5.31 23.23 11.46
C GLN A 219 6.70 22.57 11.42
N ALA A 220 7.32 22.38 12.58
CA ALA A 220 8.61 21.69 12.67
C ALA A 220 8.49 20.22 12.22
N ALA A 221 7.44 19.51 12.63
CA ALA A 221 7.16 18.15 12.18
C ALA A 221 6.95 18.08 10.66
N ASN A 222 6.14 18.98 10.10
CA ASN A 222 5.87 19.06 8.67
C ASN A 222 7.12 19.38 7.83
N SER A 223 8.04 20.19 8.35
CA SER A 223 9.31 20.52 7.69
C SER A 223 10.32 19.38 7.77
N ALA A 224 10.20 18.47 8.73
CA ALA A 224 11.05 17.29 8.85
C ALA A 224 10.66 16.17 7.87
N ILE A 225 9.50 16.28 7.20
CA ILE A 225 9.08 15.30 6.19
C ILE A 225 9.96 15.47 4.95
N VAL A 226 10.69 14.42 4.60
CA VAL A 226 11.45 14.34 3.35
C VAL A 226 10.49 13.95 2.23
N GLN A 227 10.37 14.80 1.22
CA GLN A 227 9.50 14.56 0.05
C GLN A 227 10.31 14.63 -1.24
N ARG A 228 10.06 13.71 -2.15
CA ARG A 228 10.68 13.68 -3.48
C ARG A 228 9.72 13.13 -4.54
N ASN A 229 9.81 13.67 -5.73
CA ASN A 229 9.13 13.14 -6.91
C ASN A 229 10.13 12.28 -7.69
N VAL A 230 9.76 11.02 -7.93
CA VAL A 230 10.54 10.07 -8.70
C VAL A 230 9.84 9.87 -10.04
N GLU A 231 10.48 10.32 -11.12
CA GLU A 231 10.03 10.03 -12.48
C GLU A 231 10.41 8.58 -12.83
N SER A 232 9.50 7.89 -13.51
CA SER A 232 9.46 6.45 -13.80
C SER A 232 10.75 5.65 -13.49
N GLU A 233 10.65 4.73 -12.52
CA GLU A 233 11.70 3.89 -11.93
C GLU A 233 12.54 3.02 -12.91
N ILE A 234 12.24 2.98 -14.21
CA ILE A 234 12.79 1.97 -15.12
C ILE A 234 14.32 2.07 -15.27
N ASN A 235 14.92 3.23 -14.95
CA ASN A 235 16.34 3.49 -15.23
C ASN A 235 17.26 3.61 -14.01
N SER A 236 16.77 3.68 -12.77
CA SER A 236 17.65 4.00 -11.63
C SER A 236 18.37 2.79 -11.02
N VAL A 237 17.93 1.57 -11.31
CA VAL A 237 18.44 0.36 -10.65
C VAL A 237 18.64 -0.80 -11.66
N PRO A 238 19.71 -0.78 -12.49
CA PRO A 238 19.90 -1.76 -13.57
C PRO A 238 20.03 -3.22 -13.07
N ASP A 239 20.62 -3.42 -11.90
CA ASP A 239 20.78 -4.72 -11.26
C ASP A 239 19.46 -5.31 -10.75
N ALA A 240 18.51 -4.49 -10.29
CA ALA A 240 17.15 -4.94 -9.98
C ALA A 240 16.45 -5.51 -11.22
N LYS A 241 16.63 -4.87 -12.38
CA LYS A 241 16.09 -5.39 -13.65
C LYS A 241 16.71 -6.73 -14.04
N ILE A 242 18.02 -6.91 -13.83
CA ILE A 242 18.70 -8.19 -14.08
C ILE A 242 18.16 -9.26 -13.14
N MET A 243 18.07 -8.99 -11.84
CA MET A 243 17.53 -9.95 -10.87
C MET A 243 16.07 -10.31 -11.16
N ALA A 244 15.23 -9.34 -11.53
CA ALA A 244 13.87 -9.60 -11.97
C ALA A 244 13.82 -10.50 -13.22
N GLY A 245 14.76 -10.34 -14.16
CA GLY A 245 14.89 -11.22 -15.33
C GLY A 245 15.28 -12.65 -14.95
N ILE A 246 16.26 -12.81 -14.06
CA ILE A 246 16.67 -14.12 -13.54
C ILE A 246 15.50 -14.81 -12.85
N LEU A 247 14.77 -14.09 -12.00
CA LEU A 247 13.55 -14.58 -11.37
C LEU A 247 12.48 -14.94 -12.42
N ASP A 248 12.30 -14.14 -13.47
CA ASP A 248 11.36 -14.46 -14.54
C ASP A 248 11.72 -15.77 -15.27
N ASP A 249 13.00 -16.02 -15.51
CA ASP A 249 13.49 -17.21 -16.22
C ASP A 249 13.38 -18.47 -15.34
N LEU A 250 13.80 -18.39 -14.08
CA LEU A 250 13.70 -19.50 -13.12
C LEU A 250 12.24 -19.98 -12.97
N PHE A 251 11.29 -19.07 -12.88
CA PHE A 251 9.87 -19.41 -12.69
C PHE A 251 9.10 -19.67 -14.00
N GLN A 252 9.81 -19.66 -15.13
CA GLN A 252 9.27 -20.08 -16.41
C GLN A 252 9.56 -21.56 -16.71
N SER A 253 10.72 -22.08 -16.29
CA SER A 253 11.15 -23.45 -16.59
C SER A 253 11.00 -24.45 -15.45
N ASN A 254 10.85 -24.00 -14.20
CA ASN A 254 10.85 -24.90 -13.03
C ASN A 254 9.45 -25.49 -12.71
N PHE A 255 9.47 -26.58 -11.94
CA PHE A 255 8.29 -27.30 -11.42
C PHE A 255 7.34 -27.90 -12.46
N ASP A 256 7.80 -28.28 -13.66
CA ASP A 256 6.95 -28.87 -14.71
C ASP A 256 5.68 -28.05 -15.04
N GLY A 257 5.69 -26.76 -14.72
CA GLY A 257 4.54 -25.87 -14.85
C GLY A 257 3.50 -25.92 -13.72
N ILE A 258 3.76 -26.61 -12.61
CA ILE A 258 2.97 -26.56 -11.36
C ILE A 258 2.87 -25.10 -10.89
N TYR A 259 4.00 -24.41 -10.84
CA TYR A 259 4.10 -22.98 -10.54
C TYR A 259 4.61 -22.24 -11.77
N ARG A 260 3.76 -21.44 -12.41
CA ARG A 260 4.14 -20.60 -13.55
C ARG A 260 4.00 -19.14 -13.18
N ARG A 261 4.96 -18.29 -13.55
CA ARG A 261 4.71 -16.85 -13.40
C ARG A 261 3.57 -16.36 -14.29
N SER A 262 2.82 -15.39 -13.79
CA SER A 262 1.79 -14.67 -14.51
C SER A 262 2.26 -13.22 -14.72
N GLY A 263 2.89 -12.96 -15.86
CA GLY A 263 3.49 -11.66 -16.17
C GLY A 263 4.99 -11.60 -15.83
N LYS A 264 5.59 -10.43 -15.94
CA LYS A 264 6.99 -10.21 -15.52
C LYS A 264 7.03 -9.77 -14.06
N THR A 265 8.12 -10.13 -13.39
CA THR A 265 8.44 -9.66 -12.04
C THR A 265 8.58 -8.14 -12.06
N ASN A 266 7.82 -7.47 -11.21
CA ASN A 266 7.96 -6.03 -11.01
C ASN A 266 8.89 -5.80 -9.82
N TRP A 267 9.49 -4.62 -9.75
CA TRP A 267 10.35 -4.25 -8.64
C TRP A 267 10.22 -2.76 -8.34
N THR A 268 10.52 -2.41 -7.10
CA THR A 268 10.38 -1.05 -6.57
C THR A 268 11.46 -0.81 -5.53
N TYR A 269 12.27 0.24 -5.72
CA TYR A 269 13.32 0.60 -4.77
C TYR A 269 12.83 1.69 -3.80
N PHE A 270 12.97 1.43 -2.51
CA PHE A 270 12.58 2.32 -1.42
C PHE A 270 13.83 2.75 -0.65
N GLU A 271 14.24 4.00 -0.81
CA GLU A 271 15.49 4.49 -0.20
C GLU A 271 15.49 4.35 1.32
N GLY A 272 16.54 3.72 1.85
CA GLY A 272 16.72 3.41 3.27
C GLY A 272 15.88 2.23 3.78
N PHE A 273 15.04 1.63 2.93
CA PHE A 273 14.33 0.38 3.22
C PHE A 273 14.92 -0.77 2.40
N GLY A 274 15.14 -0.56 1.10
CA GLY A 274 15.74 -1.51 0.18
C GLY A 274 14.89 -1.78 -1.06
N LEU A 275 14.96 -3.00 -1.59
CA LEU A 275 14.39 -3.36 -2.88
C LEU A 275 13.30 -4.40 -2.72
N MET A 276 12.11 -4.11 -3.25
CA MET A 276 10.97 -5.03 -3.23
C MET A 276 10.71 -5.57 -4.62
N PHE A 277 10.60 -6.89 -4.74
CA PHE A 277 10.17 -7.61 -5.94
C PHE A 277 8.74 -8.12 -5.73
N ASP A 278 7.91 -7.98 -6.75
CA ASP A 278 6.55 -8.54 -6.79
C ASP A 278 6.45 -9.51 -7.96
N MET A 279 6.27 -10.78 -7.62
CA MET A 279 6.05 -11.86 -8.56
C MET A 279 4.63 -12.38 -8.42
N ASN A 280 3.96 -12.61 -9.54
CA ASN A 280 2.66 -13.28 -9.56
C ASN A 280 2.86 -14.69 -10.08
N LEU A 281 2.36 -15.68 -9.36
CA LEU A 281 2.35 -17.07 -9.76
C LEU A 281 0.92 -17.49 -10.10
N THR A 282 0.78 -18.40 -11.05
CA THR A 282 -0.44 -19.09 -11.42
C THR A 282 -0.14 -20.59 -11.48
N GLY A 283 -1.12 -21.40 -11.12
CA GLY A 283 -1.04 -22.85 -11.30
C GLY A 283 -1.07 -23.24 -12.77
N ALA A 284 -0.71 -24.49 -13.05
CA ALA A 284 -0.95 -25.13 -14.34
C ALA A 284 -2.42 -24.93 -14.75
N ARG A 285 -2.66 -24.31 -15.91
CA ARG A 285 -4.03 -24.20 -16.45
C ARG A 285 -4.40 -25.55 -17.07
N GLY A 286 -5.30 -26.31 -16.45
CA GLY A 286 -5.98 -27.47 -17.05
C GLY A 286 -6.96 -27.10 -18.17
N GLY A 287 -6.67 -26.08 -18.97
CA GLY A 287 -7.59 -25.57 -19.99
C GLY A 287 -6.87 -24.78 -21.06
N VAL A 288 -6.75 -25.38 -22.24
CA VAL A 288 -6.44 -24.69 -23.49
C VAL A 288 -7.56 -23.68 -23.74
N ARG A 289 -7.24 -22.38 -23.79
CA ARG A 289 -8.16 -21.37 -24.33
C ARG A 289 -7.99 -21.38 -25.84
N PHE A 290 -8.90 -22.04 -26.56
CA PHE A 290 -9.02 -21.86 -27.99
C PHE A 290 -9.63 -20.47 -28.23
N LEU A 291 -8.81 -19.55 -28.73
CA LEU A 291 -9.30 -18.33 -29.37
C LEU A 291 -9.68 -18.73 -30.79
N SER A 292 -10.98 -18.84 -31.08
CA SER A 292 -11.45 -18.99 -32.46
C SER A 292 -11.12 -17.71 -33.22
N ALA A 293 -10.52 -17.85 -34.41
CA ALA A 293 -10.12 -16.74 -35.27
C ALA A 293 -11.33 -16.05 -35.95
N ASP A 294 -12.51 -16.66 -35.90
CA ASP A 294 -13.71 -16.10 -36.50
C ASP A 294 -14.52 -15.30 -35.48
N ALA A 295 -14.66 -14.01 -35.78
CA ALA A 295 -15.39 -13.02 -35.02
C ALA A 295 -16.90 -13.30 -34.98
N VAL A 296 -17.32 -14.25 -34.15
CA VAL A 296 -18.70 -14.34 -33.65
C VAL A 296 -18.60 -14.67 -32.17
N THR A 297 -19.20 -13.82 -31.34
CA THR A 297 -19.28 -13.90 -29.88
C THR A 297 -19.43 -15.32 -29.38
N VAL A 298 -18.31 -15.93 -28.95
CA VAL A 298 -18.33 -17.17 -28.17
C VAL A 298 -18.79 -16.78 -26.78
N THR A 299 -20.10 -16.90 -26.53
CA THR A 299 -20.62 -17.16 -25.20
C THR A 299 -19.77 -18.29 -24.65
N GLY A 300 -18.93 -18.00 -23.66
CA GLY A 300 -18.01 -18.98 -23.09
C GLY A 300 -18.80 -20.21 -22.67
N VAL A 301 -18.76 -21.26 -23.49
CA VAL A 301 -19.28 -22.55 -23.12
C VAL A 301 -18.37 -23.00 -21.99
N ARG A 302 -18.80 -22.73 -20.75
CA ARG A 302 -18.36 -23.47 -19.58
C ARG A 302 -18.73 -24.91 -19.92
N ALA A 303 -17.77 -25.65 -20.45
CA ALA A 303 -17.88 -27.08 -20.60
C ALA A 303 -18.36 -27.58 -19.24
N SER A 304 -19.57 -28.16 -19.24
CA SER A 304 -20.20 -28.75 -18.07
C SER A 304 -19.15 -29.54 -17.28
N SER A 305 -19.19 -29.42 -15.96
CA SER A 305 -18.25 -30.08 -15.06
C SER A 305 -18.30 -31.59 -15.28
N ASN A 306 -17.42 -32.10 -16.13
CA ASN A 306 -17.21 -33.53 -16.26
C ASN A 306 -16.43 -33.98 -15.02
N ASP A 307 -16.85 -35.04 -14.34
CA ASP A 307 -16.23 -35.52 -13.10
C ASP A 307 -14.72 -35.79 -13.26
N GLU A 308 -14.28 -36.18 -14.46
CA GLU A 308 -12.87 -36.35 -14.81
C GLU A 308 -12.05 -35.05 -14.70
N LYS A 309 -12.59 -33.91 -15.14
CA LYS A 309 -11.92 -32.61 -15.02
C LYS A 309 -11.81 -32.16 -13.57
N ASN A 310 -12.79 -32.50 -12.74
CA ASN A 310 -12.73 -32.19 -11.32
C ASN A 310 -11.62 -33.00 -10.61
N LYS A 311 -11.47 -34.28 -10.97
CA LYS A 311 -10.37 -35.13 -10.47
C LYS A 311 -9.00 -34.61 -10.89
N GLU A 312 -8.82 -34.25 -12.16
CA GLU A 312 -7.56 -33.67 -12.66
C GLU A 312 -7.19 -32.38 -11.90
N VAL A 313 -8.15 -31.51 -11.65
CA VAL A 313 -7.94 -30.28 -10.87
C VAL A 313 -7.59 -30.57 -9.42
N GLU A 314 -8.21 -31.58 -8.79
CA GLU A 314 -7.89 -31.99 -7.42
C GLU A 314 -6.48 -32.57 -7.32
N GLU A 315 -6.08 -33.43 -8.25
CA GLU A 315 -4.71 -33.98 -8.32
C GLU A 315 -3.67 -32.88 -8.57
N ALA A 316 -3.96 -31.94 -9.47
CA ALA A 316 -3.09 -30.79 -9.70
C ALA A 316 -2.95 -29.91 -8.44
N ASN A 317 -4.04 -29.70 -7.69
CA ASN A 317 -4.01 -28.96 -6.43
C ASN A 317 -3.19 -29.68 -5.35
N LYS A 318 -3.28 -31.02 -5.27
CA LYS A 318 -2.45 -31.82 -4.34
C LYS A 318 -0.98 -31.72 -4.69
N LYS A 319 -0.61 -31.87 -5.97
CA LYS A 319 0.78 -31.68 -6.42
C LYS A 319 1.32 -30.30 -6.09
N VAL A 320 0.50 -29.27 -6.28
CA VAL A 320 0.84 -27.90 -5.86
C VAL A 320 1.14 -27.87 -4.36
N GLU A 321 0.24 -28.36 -3.51
CA GLU A 321 0.43 -28.37 -2.05
C GLU A 321 1.69 -29.17 -1.62
N GLU A 322 1.94 -30.32 -2.23
CA GLU A 322 3.10 -31.18 -1.97
C GLU A 322 4.44 -30.52 -2.34
N ASN A 323 4.47 -29.75 -3.44
CA ASN A 323 5.68 -29.08 -3.93
C ASN A 323 5.84 -27.66 -3.36
N PHE A 324 5.05 -27.28 -2.36
CA PHE A 324 5.09 -25.93 -1.82
C PHE A 324 6.40 -25.62 -1.07
N ASP A 325 6.91 -26.58 -0.30
CA ASP A 325 8.17 -26.38 0.42
C ASP A 325 9.36 -26.28 -0.55
N ASP A 326 9.35 -27.05 -1.64
CA ASP A 326 10.34 -26.97 -2.71
C ASP A 326 10.30 -25.60 -3.41
N LEU A 327 9.10 -25.04 -3.62
CA LEU A 327 8.92 -23.67 -4.09
C LEU A 327 9.61 -22.67 -3.16
N ILE A 328 9.33 -22.75 -1.85
CA ILE A 328 9.93 -21.84 -0.86
C ILE A 328 11.46 -21.97 -0.86
N GLU A 329 11.96 -23.20 -0.90
CA GLU A 329 13.39 -23.48 -0.87
C GLU A 329 14.11 -22.93 -2.11
N LEU A 330 13.55 -23.13 -3.29
CA LEU A 330 14.06 -22.54 -4.53
C LEU A 330 14.08 -21.02 -4.46
N VAL A 331 13.02 -20.40 -3.94
CA VAL A 331 12.94 -18.94 -3.81
C VAL A 331 14.03 -18.42 -2.87
N LYS A 332 14.20 -19.06 -1.71
CA LYS A 332 15.25 -18.70 -0.74
C LYS A 332 16.63 -18.81 -1.36
N GLU A 333 16.90 -19.92 -2.02
CA GLU A 333 18.16 -20.13 -2.73
C GLU A 333 18.41 -19.06 -3.79
N SER A 334 17.39 -18.75 -4.58
CA SER A 334 17.46 -17.73 -5.63
C SER A 334 17.76 -16.34 -5.04
N LEU A 335 17.09 -15.98 -3.94
CA LEU A 335 17.31 -14.71 -3.24
C LEU A 335 18.75 -14.59 -2.73
N VAL A 336 19.31 -15.66 -2.17
CA VAL A 336 20.68 -15.67 -1.64
C VAL A 336 21.70 -15.63 -2.78
N THR A 337 21.55 -16.53 -3.75
CA THR A 337 22.51 -16.73 -4.84
C THR A 337 22.57 -15.54 -5.79
N TYR A 338 21.41 -14.95 -6.12
CA TYR A 338 21.34 -13.83 -7.07
C TYR A 338 21.24 -12.47 -6.37
N GLY A 339 20.79 -12.41 -5.11
CA GLY A 339 20.73 -11.16 -4.35
C GLY A 339 22.10 -10.49 -4.15
N ARG A 340 23.21 -11.25 -4.26
CA ARG A 340 24.57 -10.67 -4.28
C ARG A 340 24.79 -9.69 -5.43
N THR A 341 24.04 -9.84 -6.53
CA THR A 341 24.16 -8.97 -7.72
C THR A 341 23.54 -7.58 -7.52
N LEU A 342 22.72 -7.40 -6.47
CA LEU A 342 22.07 -6.13 -6.14
C LEU A 342 23.04 -5.15 -5.46
N ARG A 343 23.90 -4.49 -6.24
CA ARG A 343 24.88 -3.49 -5.78
C ARG A 343 24.24 -2.16 -5.39
N SER A 344 23.05 -1.88 -5.91
CA SER A 344 22.26 -0.68 -5.60
C SER A 344 21.65 -0.69 -4.20
N VAL A 345 21.46 -1.88 -3.63
CA VAL A 345 20.92 -2.06 -2.28
C VAL A 345 22.06 -1.97 -1.28
N LYS A 346 21.94 -1.07 -0.30
CA LYS A 346 22.97 -0.85 0.73
C LYS A 346 22.98 -2.00 1.74
N SER A 347 24.11 -2.25 2.40
CA SER A 347 24.26 -3.36 3.38
C SER A 347 23.24 -3.33 4.51
N ASP A 348 22.80 -2.15 4.92
CA ASP A 348 21.79 -1.97 5.97
C ASP A 348 20.35 -2.07 5.45
N GLU A 349 20.12 -2.16 4.15
CA GLU A 349 18.79 -2.27 3.52
C GLU A 349 18.34 -3.75 3.37
N VAL A 350 17.07 -3.94 3.03
CA VAL A 350 16.41 -5.26 2.94
C VAL A 350 16.02 -5.56 1.49
N VAL A 351 16.22 -6.81 1.07
CA VAL A 351 15.64 -7.35 -0.16
C VAL A 351 14.36 -8.09 0.20
N ILE A 352 13.23 -7.63 -0.36
CA ILE A 352 11.89 -8.16 -0.12
C ILE A 352 11.41 -8.82 -1.40
N LEU A 353 10.89 -10.04 -1.32
CA LEU A 353 10.23 -10.71 -2.43
C LEU A 353 8.83 -11.13 -2.02
N ASN A 354 7.84 -10.59 -2.71
CA ASN A 354 6.45 -10.98 -2.58
C ASN A 354 6.08 -11.95 -3.71
N LEU A 355 5.68 -13.17 -3.33
CA LEU A 355 5.10 -14.17 -4.21
C LEU A 355 3.59 -14.15 -4.06
N ASN A 356 2.88 -13.77 -5.12
CA ASN A 356 1.43 -13.70 -5.13
C ASN A 356 0.84 -14.93 -5.79
N LEU A 357 0.16 -15.76 -5.02
CA LEU A 357 -0.51 -16.95 -5.51
C LEU A 357 -1.87 -16.54 -6.10
N GLY A 358 -1.94 -16.55 -7.44
CA GLY A 358 -3.11 -16.14 -8.22
C GLY A 358 -4.35 -17.03 -8.01
N SER A 359 -5.42 -16.73 -8.75
CA SER A 359 -6.74 -17.34 -8.54
C SER A 359 -6.78 -18.86 -8.72
N ALA A 360 -5.83 -19.45 -9.44
CA ALA A 360 -5.71 -20.90 -9.61
C ALA A 360 -5.52 -21.64 -8.26
N PHE A 361 -4.93 -20.97 -7.27
CA PHE A 361 -4.63 -21.56 -5.97
C PHE A 361 -5.75 -21.40 -4.94
N ARG A 362 -6.91 -20.83 -5.31
CA ARG A 362 -8.01 -20.57 -4.35
C ARG A 362 -8.63 -21.82 -3.74
N LYS A 363 -8.48 -22.96 -4.42
CA LYS A 363 -8.99 -24.26 -3.96
C LYS A 363 -7.95 -25.05 -3.16
N THR A 364 -6.75 -24.52 -2.99
CA THR A 364 -5.69 -25.15 -2.19
C THR A 364 -5.66 -24.55 -0.79
N LYS A 365 -4.93 -25.21 0.11
CA LYS A 365 -4.62 -24.74 1.46
C LYS A 365 -3.50 -23.69 1.50
N LEU A 366 -2.95 -23.33 0.34
CA LEU A 366 -1.83 -22.39 0.26
C LEU A 366 -2.28 -20.97 0.64
N PRO A 367 -1.36 -20.15 1.17
CA PRO A 367 -1.65 -18.74 1.43
C PRO A 367 -1.92 -17.98 0.12
N LYS A 368 -2.51 -16.77 0.20
CA LYS A 368 -2.72 -15.95 -1.00
C LYS A 368 -1.43 -15.28 -1.47
N ALA A 369 -0.54 -14.96 -0.54
CA ALA A 369 0.79 -14.48 -0.86
C ALA A 369 1.80 -14.89 0.20
N ILE A 370 3.07 -14.90 -0.19
CA ILE A 370 4.21 -15.17 0.69
C ILE A 370 5.18 -14.01 0.53
N ARG A 371 5.66 -13.48 1.64
CA ARG A 371 6.73 -12.48 1.64
C ARG A 371 7.99 -13.11 2.23
N LEU A 372 9.10 -12.96 1.54
CA LEU A 372 10.42 -13.31 2.02
C LEU A 372 11.23 -12.04 2.19
N GLN A 373 11.94 -11.90 3.31
CA GLN A 373 12.78 -10.74 3.62
C GLN A 373 14.17 -11.19 4.05
N VAL A 374 15.20 -10.54 3.51
CA VAL A 374 16.59 -10.78 3.88
C VAL A 374 17.37 -9.47 3.84
N THR A 375 18.20 -9.23 4.85
CA THR A 375 19.04 -8.01 4.84
C THR A 375 20.18 -8.17 3.84
N LYS A 376 20.59 -7.07 3.21
CA LYS A 376 21.70 -7.10 2.26
C LYS A 376 23.02 -7.51 2.93
N SER A 377 23.27 -7.06 4.16
CA SER A 377 24.45 -7.45 4.95
C SER A 377 24.55 -8.97 5.16
N GLN A 378 23.43 -9.66 5.36
CA GLN A 378 23.41 -11.13 5.45
C GLN A 378 23.79 -11.79 4.12
N ILE A 379 23.30 -11.27 2.98
CA ILE A 379 23.69 -11.74 1.64
C ILE A 379 25.19 -11.49 1.38
N GLU A 380 25.71 -10.35 1.83
CA GLU A 380 27.13 -10.02 1.70
C GLU A 380 28.01 -10.91 2.58
N ALA A 381 27.57 -11.23 3.81
CA ALA A 381 28.27 -12.19 4.67
C ALA A 381 28.38 -13.57 4.00
N TYR A 382 27.30 -14.05 3.37
CA TYR A 382 27.35 -15.25 2.54
C TYR A 382 28.33 -15.11 1.37
N SER A 383 28.28 -13.98 0.65
CA SER A 383 29.17 -13.72 -0.49
C SER A 383 30.66 -13.68 -0.11
N ARG A 384 30.97 -13.35 1.14
CA ARG A 384 32.33 -13.37 1.71
C ARG A 384 32.71 -14.72 2.34
N GLY A 385 31.84 -15.73 2.28
CA GLY A 385 32.06 -17.03 2.92
C GLY A 385 31.99 -17.02 4.46
N GLN A 386 31.51 -15.92 5.06
CA GLN A 386 31.35 -15.81 6.52
C GLN A 386 30.14 -16.59 7.03
N LYS A 387 29.26 -17.01 6.13
CA LYS A 387 28.01 -17.69 6.43
C LYS A 387 27.69 -18.70 5.33
N SER A 388 27.19 -19.87 5.68
CA SER A 388 26.74 -20.86 4.69
C SER A 388 25.37 -20.50 4.11
N ILE A 389 25.05 -21.07 2.94
CA ILE A 389 23.73 -20.90 2.32
C ILE A 389 22.62 -21.42 3.25
N ASP A 390 22.82 -22.57 3.89
CA ASP A 390 21.82 -23.19 4.77
C ASP A 390 21.57 -22.35 6.04
N GLN A 391 22.61 -21.75 6.60
CA GLN A 391 22.48 -20.82 7.72
C GLN A 391 21.68 -19.58 7.28
N LEU A 392 21.93 -19.08 6.07
CA LEU A 392 21.23 -17.92 5.57
C LEU A 392 19.76 -18.22 5.25
N LYS A 393 19.46 -19.35 4.61
CA LYS A 393 18.08 -19.81 4.32
C LYS A 393 17.20 -19.91 5.57
N LYS A 394 17.79 -20.21 6.73
CA LYS A 394 17.09 -20.27 8.04
C LYS A 394 16.80 -18.90 8.65
N GLU A 395 17.60 -17.89 8.31
CA GLU A 395 17.42 -16.52 8.81
C GLU A 395 16.54 -15.63 7.90
N ILE A 396 16.15 -16.13 6.72
CA ILE A 396 15.17 -15.44 5.87
C ILE A 396 13.83 -15.43 6.59
N ASP A 397 13.32 -14.24 6.85
CA ASP A 397 11.99 -14.06 7.43
C ASP A 397 10.92 -14.35 6.38
N ILE A 398 9.95 -15.19 6.75
CA ILE A 398 8.86 -15.61 5.87
C ILE A 398 7.54 -15.25 6.53
N THR A 399 6.77 -14.41 5.85
CA THR A 399 5.42 -14.04 6.27
C THR A 399 4.41 -14.58 5.27
N THR A 400 3.50 -15.42 5.73
CA THR A 400 2.34 -15.86 4.91
C THR A 400 1.21 -14.85 5.04
N LEU A 401 0.67 -14.40 3.92
CA LEU A 401 -0.35 -13.37 3.88
C LEU A 401 -1.69 -13.96 3.42
N LYS A 402 -2.75 -13.66 4.18
CA LYS A 402 -4.14 -14.03 3.85
C LYS A 402 -4.73 -13.16 2.73
N ALA A 403 -4.08 -12.06 2.42
CA ALA A 403 -4.38 -11.17 1.30
C ALA A 403 -3.20 -11.15 0.31
N SER A 404 -3.52 -11.01 -0.97
CA SER A 404 -2.51 -10.84 -2.02
C SER A 404 -1.82 -9.48 -1.89
N THR A 405 -0.48 -9.43 -1.95
CA THR A 405 0.26 -8.16 -2.03
C THR A 405 0.13 -7.52 -3.41
N GLY A 406 -0.09 -8.35 -4.43
CA GLY A 406 -0.37 -7.93 -5.81
C GLY A 406 -1.83 -7.53 -6.00
N SER A 407 -2.06 -6.52 -6.83
CA SER A 407 -3.40 -6.09 -7.26
C SER A 407 -3.84 -6.97 -8.44
N PHE A 408 -4.38 -8.16 -8.17
CA PHE A 408 -5.06 -8.93 -9.23
C PHE A 408 -6.39 -8.24 -9.55
N SER A 409 -6.59 -7.84 -10.81
CA SER A 409 -7.92 -7.44 -11.25
C SER A 409 -8.84 -8.66 -11.23
N HIS A 410 -9.94 -8.55 -10.50
CA HIS A 410 -11.19 -9.14 -10.96
C HIS A 410 -12.00 -7.97 -11.47
N SER A 411 -12.61 -8.13 -12.65
CA SER A 411 -13.43 -7.11 -13.31
C SER A 411 -14.79 -6.90 -12.62
N GLY A 412 -14.82 -6.97 -11.29
CA GLY A 412 -15.93 -6.48 -10.47
C GLY A 412 -15.52 -5.12 -9.96
N PHE A 413 -16.20 -4.08 -10.43
CA PHE A 413 -16.14 -2.77 -9.78
C PHE A 413 -16.59 -2.97 -8.32
N PRO A 414 -15.87 -2.47 -7.32
CA PRO A 414 -16.45 -2.37 -5.99
C PRO A 414 -17.62 -1.38 -6.11
N GLU A 415 -18.85 -1.84 -5.88
CA GLU A 415 -19.95 -0.92 -5.58
C GLU A 415 -19.49 -0.04 -4.42
N ALA A 416 -19.49 1.27 -4.63
CA ALA A 416 -19.35 2.22 -3.55
C ALA A 416 -20.52 1.96 -2.60
N ILE A 417 -20.26 1.31 -1.47
CA ILE A 417 -21.20 1.29 -0.35
C ILE A 417 -21.18 2.72 0.19
N VAL A 418 -22.13 3.52 -0.28
CA VAL A 418 -22.48 4.80 0.33
C VAL A 418 -22.98 4.46 1.72
N TYR A 419 -22.20 4.82 2.75
CA TYR A 419 -22.76 4.87 4.09
C TYR A 419 -23.74 6.03 4.11
N GLU A 420 -25.03 5.74 4.33
CA GLU A 420 -25.96 6.73 4.84
C GLU A 420 -25.34 7.36 6.09
N THR A 421 -25.40 8.68 6.12
CA THR A 421 -24.81 9.57 7.11
C THR A 421 -25.09 9.12 8.55
N ALA A 422 -24.16 9.47 9.44
CA ALA A 422 -24.21 9.28 10.88
C ALA A 422 -25.61 9.52 11.48
N PRO A 423 -26.02 8.79 12.53
CA PRO A 423 -27.30 9.00 13.19
C PRO A 423 -27.38 10.45 13.67
N ASP A 424 -28.56 11.05 13.45
CA ASP A 424 -28.91 12.40 13.86
C ASP A 424 -28.43 12.69 15.28
N HIS A 425 -27.74 13.82 15.44
CA HIS A 425 -27.50 14.39 16.76
C HIS A 425 -28.86 14.74 17.37
N GLU A 426 -29.27 14.03 18.42
CA GLU A 426 -30.39 14.47 19.26
C GLU A 426 -30.03 15.84 19.85
N ASP A 427 -30.84 16.84 19.50
CA ASP A 427 -30.79 18.18 20.07
C ASP A 427 -30.99 18.10 21.59
N HIS A 428 -29.91 18.30 22.36
CA HIS A 428 -30.04 18.63 23.76
C HIS A 428 -30.47 20.10 23.87
N PRO A 429 -31.58 20.41 24.57
CA PRO A 429 -32.01 21.79 24.77
C PRO A 429 -30.98 22.55 25.60
N VAL A 430 -30.52 23.67 25.04
CA VAL A 430 -29.70 24.66 25.74
C VAL A 430 -30.59 25.37 26.77
N GLU A 431 -30.34 25.12 28.07
CA GLU A 431 -30.88 25.96 29.14
C GLU A 431 -30.29 27.38 29.02
N VAL A 432 -31.15 28.34 28.69
CA VAL A 432 -30.84 29.77 28.69
C VAL A 432 -30.77 30.25 30.13
N ILE A 433 -29.56 30.39 30.68
CA ILE A 433 -29.34 31.07 31.96
C ILE A 433 -29.53 32.59 31.72
N GLY A 434 -30.58 33.11 32.34
CA GLY A 434 -31.07 34.47 32.17
C GLY A 434 -30.12 35.57 32.65
N HIS A 435 -30.23 36.69 31.95
CA HIS A 435 -29.66 38.00 32.25
C HIS A 435 -29.92 38.49 33.68
N THR A 436 -28.87 38.93 34.37
CA THR A 436 -28.98 39.94 35.46
C THR A 436 -28.58 41.32 34.94
N SER A 437 -29.53 42.26 34.98
CA SER A 437 -29.38 43.66 34.59
C SER A 437 -28.45 44.46 35.53
N PRO A 438 -27.84 45.57 35.04
CA PRO A 438 -26.99 46.43 35.86
C PRO A 438 -27.81 47.42 36.69
N LYS A 439 -27.47 47.56 37.99
CA LYS A 439 -28.01 48.58 38.89
C LYS A 439 -27.57 49.98 38.46
N LYS A 440 -28.57 50.84 38.22
CA LYS A 440 -28.48 52.30 38.16
C LYS A 440 -28.04 52.85 39.53
N LYS A 441 -27.01 53.70 39.55
CA LYS A 441 -26.72 54.59 40.68
C LYS A 441 -27.55 55.87 40.52
N SER A 442 -28.17 56.31 41.61
CA SER A 442 -28.66 57.69 41.80
C SER A 442 -28.16 58.17 43.16
N ASN A 443 -27.53 59.35 43.14
CA ASN A 443 -26.99 60.17 44.24
C ASN A 443 -25.90 59.57 45.12
#